data_AF-A0A6J7U2P6-F1
#
_entry.id   AF-A0A6J7U2P6-F1
#
_cell.length_a   1.000
_cell.length_b   1.000
_cell.length_c   1.000
_cell.angle_alpha   90.00
_cell.angle_beta   90.00
_cell.angle_gamma   90.00
#
_symmetry.space_group_name_H-M   'P 1'
#
loop_
_entity.id
_entity.type
_entity.pdbx_description
1 polymer ?
#
loop_
_entity_poly.entity_id
_entity_poly.type
_entity_poly.pdbx_seq_one_letter_code
_entity_poly.pdbx_strand_id
1 'polypeptide(L)'
;MTEMNAASSKKFLFAIPDNILDLSPQEIDVYSEQLHDEIMQVLGENQLTPERIVKVRNVAIIGSSFVGLIEGVEKLAAVYKFMEARLNAGKLKCQTSWCLACETIPLRLGENPLDHVVKISLPTILDLLKIVEVEWMWAWPDDEWALSHGKAPDHFQELVERKSRPNFVIRPVDIPNPKVGQN
;
A
#
# COMPACT_ATOMS: atom_id res chain seq x y z
N MET A 1 -34.58 26.14 -27.68
CA MET A 1 -34.93 25.74 -26.30
C MET A 1 -34.42 24.32 -26.15
N THR A 2 -33.30 24.14 -25.47
CA THR A 2 -32.69 22.81 -25.30
C THR A 2 -32.58 22.60 -23.80
N GLU A 3 -33.41 21.72 -23.28
CA GLU A 3 -33.46 21.33 -21.88
C GLU A 3 -32.11 20.68 -21.49
N MET A 4 -31.42 21.31 -20.55
CA MET A 4 -30.30 20.69 -19.86
C MET A 4 -30.90 19.70 -18.85
N ASN A 5 -30.75 18.41 -19.12
CA ASN A 5 -31.00 17.36 -18.15
C ASN A 5 -30.04 17.56 -16.96
N ALA A 6 -30.56 18.08 -15.87
CA ALA A 6 -29.86 18.12 -14.59
C ALA A 6 -29.66 16.68 -14.12
N ALA A 7 -28.41 16.21 -14.11
CA ALA A 7 -28.06 14.96 -13.45
C ALA A 7 -28.37 15.11 -11.95
N SER A 8 -29.46 14.48 -11.52
CA SER A 8 -29.88 14.40 -10.12
C SER A 8 -28.78 13.70 -9.31
N SER A 9 -28.03 14.48 -8.52
CA SER A 9 -27.13 13.94 -7.50
C SER A 9 -27.98 13.35 -6.38
N LYS A 10 -28.20 12.02 -6.42
CA LYS A 10 -28.79 11.31 -5.28
C LYS A 10 -27.89 11.54 -4.07
N LYS A 11 -28.35 12.35 -3.12
CA LYS A 11 -27.70 12.49 -1.81
C LYS A 11 -28.00 11.22 -1.03
N PHE A 12 -26.99 10.38 -0.86
CA PHE A 12 -27.06 9.24 0.05
C PHE A 12 -26.79 9.76 1.47
N LEU A 13 -27.79 9.64 2.33
CA LEU A 13 -27.69 10.00 3.74
C LEU A 13 -27.51 8.70 4.52
N PHE A 14 -26.33 8.50 5.09
CA PHE A 14 -26.06 7.41 6.01
C PHE A 14 -26.45 7.82 7.42
N ALA A 15 -27.12 6.93 8.14
CA ALA A 15 -27.54 7.21 9.51
C ALA A 15 -26.33 7.15 10.44
N ILE A 16 -26.02 8.28 11.08
CA ILE A 16 -25.02 8.35 12.15
C ILE A 16 -25.72 8.00 13.46
N PRO A 17 -25.25 6.99 14.23
CA PRO A 17 -25.80 6.66 15.53
C PRO A 17 -25.70 7.86 16.49
N ASP A 18 -26.77 8.16 17.21
CA ASP A 18 -26.82 9.27 18.16
C ASP A 18 -25.82 9.11 19.31
N ASN A 19 -25.35 7.88 19.57
CA ASN A 19 -24.39 7.52 20.60
C ASN A 19 -22.94 7.39 20.07
N ILE A 20 -22.62 7.92 18.88
CA ILE A 20 -21.28 7.76 18.28
C ILE A 20 -20.15 8.29 19.17
N LEU A 21 -20.43 9.29 20.00
CA LEU A 21 -19.47 9.87 20.95
C LEU A 21 -19.22 8.98 22.17
N ASP A 22 -20.09 8.01 22.42
CA ASP A 22 -20.04 7.10 23.56
C ASP A 22 -19.52 5.70 23.17
N LEU A 23 -19.18 5.49 21.90
CA LEU A 23 -18.63 4.21 21.42
C LEU A 23 -17.17 4.04 21.87
N SER A 24 -16.82 2.84 22.29
CA SER A 24 -15.43 2.45 22.48
C SER A 24 -14.68 2.40 21.14
N PRO A 25 -13.33 2.48 21.13
CA PRO A 25 -12.55 2.37 19.90
C PRO A 25 -12.86 1.11 19.07
N GLN A 26 -13.13 -0.02 19.72
CA GLN A 26 -13.51 -1.26 19.01
C GLN A 26 -14.89 -1.16 18.37
N GLU A 27 -15.85 -0.49 19.02
CA GLU A 27 -17.19 -0.29 18.46
C GLU A 27 -17.19 0.73 17.32
N ILE A 28 -16.31 1.73 17.38
CA ILE A 28 -16.07 2.67 16.27
C ILE A 28 -15.51 1.93 15.05
N ASP A 29 -14.56 1.01 15.24
CA ASP A 29 -14.01 0.21 14.15
C ASP A 29 -15.09 -0.66 13.49
N VAL A 30 -15.90 -1.37 14.28
CA VAL A 30 -17.01 -2.20 13.78
C VAL A 30 -18.06 -1.36 13.03
N TYR A 31 -18.43 -0.20 13.57
CA TYR A 31 -19.37 0.72 12.91
C TYR A 31 -18.82 1.27 11.59
N SER A 32 -17.52 1.59 11.56
CA SER A 32 -16.85 2.09 10.35
C SER A 32 -16.83 1.04 9.24
N GLU A 33 -16.63 -0.23 9.59
CA GLU A 33 -16.69 -1.35 8.64
C GLU A 33 -18.10 -1.56 8.07
N GLN A 34 -19.13 -1.49 8.93
CA GLN A 34 -20.52 -1.62 8.48
C GLN A 34 -20.95 -0.47 7.56
N LEU A 35 -20.58 0.76 7.91
CA LEU A 35 -20.84 1.94 7.08
C LEU A 35 -20.12 1.84 5.73
N HIS A 36 -18.90 1.31 5.72
CA HIS A 36 -18.14 1.06 4.50
C HIS A 36 -18.87 0.07 3.58
N ASP A 37 -19.34 -1.06 4.11
CA ASP A 37 -20.06 -2.06 3.32
C ASP A 37 -21.38 -1.51 2.74
N GLU A 38 -22.13 -0.70 3.50
CA GLU A 38 -23.33 -0.02 3.02
C GLU A 38 -23.03 0.99 1.91
N ILE A 39 -21.96 1.78 2.04
CA ILE A 39 -21.49 2.69 0.99
C ILE A 39 -21.16 1.90 -0.28
N MET A 40 -20.45 0.79 -0.15
CA MET A 40 -20.02 -0.04 -1.27
C MET A 40 -21.21 -0.72 -1.99
N GLN A 41 -22.21 -1.17 -1.24
CA GLN A 41 -23.44 -1.74 -1.81
C GLN A 41 -24.24 -0.71 -2.60
N VAL A 42 -24.23 0.55 -2.16
CA VAL A 42 -24.93 1.67 -2.82
C VAL A 42 -24.19 2.17 -4.06
N LEU A 43 -22.85 2.19 -4.04
CA LEU A 43 -22.04 2.66 -5.16
C LEU A 43 -21.99 1.68 -6.35
N GLY A 44 -22.49 0.45 -6.16
CA GLY A 44 -22.50 -0.58 -7.18
C GLY A 44 -21.09 -1.16 -7.37
N GLU A 45 -20.94 -2.44 -7.04
CA GLU A 45 -19.72 -3.22 -7.23
C GLU A 45 -19.19 -3.08 -8.67
N ASN A 46 -18.16 -2.23 -8.86
CA ASN A 46 -17.09 -2.34 -9.88
C ASN A 46 -16.28 -1.06 -10.10
N GLN A 47 -16.55 0.03 -9.38
CA GLN A 47 -15.58 1.12 -9.32
C GLN A 47 -14.73 0.90 -8.08
N LEU A 48 -13.53 0.34 -8.28
CA LEU A 48 -12.41 0.41 -7.35
C LEU A 48 -12.19 1.89 -7.01
N THR A 49 -12.91 2.42 -6.03
CA THR A 49 -12.69 3.77 -5.56
C THR A 49 -11.37 3.79 -4.81
N PRO A 50 -10.64 4.92 -4.83
CA PRO A 50 -9.45 5.13 -4.03
C PRO A 50 -9.64 4.87 -2.53
N GLU A 51 -10.86 4.66 -2.04
CA GLU A 51 -11.16 4.43 -0.63
C GLU A 51 -10.82 3.01 -0.15
N ARG A 52 -10.80 1.99 -1.04
CA ARG A 52 -10.17 0.69 -0.71
C ARG A 52 -8.65 0.79 -0.53
N ILE A 53 -8.04 1.93 -0.87
CA ILE A 53 -6.63 2.25 -0.61
C ILE A 53 -6.47 2.86 0.81
N VAL A 54 -7.55 3.19 1.52
CA VAL A 54 -7.47 3.95 2.80
C VAL A 54 -7.50 3.04 4.04
N LYS A 55 -6.77 1.93 3.97
CA LYS A 55 -5.99 1.41 5.12
C LYS A 55 -4.54 1.16 4.74
N VAL A 56 -4.09 1.63 3.57
CA VAL A 56 -2.71 1.46 3.11
C VAL A 56 -1.83 2.48 3.80
N ARG A 57 -1.37 2.04 4.96
CA ARG A 57 -0.10 2.39 5.59
C ARG A 57 0.98 2.29 4.49
N ASN A 58 1.90 3.24 4.44
CA ASN A 58 2.96 3.36 3.43
C ASN A 58 3.53 2.00 2.98
N VAL A 59 4.00 1.90 1.73
CA VAL A 59 4.56 0.64 1.21
C VAL A 59 6.08 0.74 1.18
N ALA A 60 6.77 -0.29 1.66
CA ALA A 60 8.22 -0.38 1.60
C ALA A 60 8.69 -1.56 0.75
N ILE A 61 9.71 -1.31 -0.06
CA ILE A 61 10.58 -2.31 -0.68
C ILE A 61 11.75 -2.55 0.28
N ILE A 62 11.86 -3.75 0.82
CA ILE A 62 12.92 -4.09 1.78
C ILE A 62 13.92 -5.04 1.13
N GLY A 63 15.17 -4.59 1.07
CA GLY A 63 16.34 -5.42 0.77
C GLY A 63 17.12 -5.77 2.03
N SER A 64 18.29 -6.40 1.88
CA SER A 64 19.13 -6.80 3.00
C SER A 64 19.71 -5.63 3.82
N SER A 65 19.91 -4.47 3.19
CA SER A 65 20.63 -3.34 3.81
C SER A 65 19.96 -1.99 3.58
N PHE A 66 18.96 -1.91 2.71
CA PHE A 66 18.30 -0.65 2.37
C PHE A 66 16.80 -0.86 2.17
N VAL A 67 16.07 0.24 2.36
CA VAL A 67 14.63 0.33 2.31
C VAL A 67 14.27 1.37 1.25
N GLY A 68 13.40 0.99 0.33
CA GLY A 68 12.78 1.88 -0.64
C GLY A 68 11.37 2.22 -0.18
N LEU A 69 11.13 3.46 0.20
CA LEU A 69 9.84 3.90 0.71
C LEU A 69 8.96 4.48 -0.41
N ILE A 70 7.68 4.11 -0.39
CA ILE A 70 6.63 4.59 -1.29
C ILE A 70 5.50 5.17 -0.45
N GLU A 71 5.38 6.50 -0.49
CA GLU A 71 4.35 7.26 0.22
C GLU A 71 3.43 8.01 -0.74
N GLY A 72 2.20 8.27 -0.30
CA GLY A 72 1.24 9.08 -1.03
C GLY A 72 0.22 8.24 -1.80
N VAL A 73 -1.04 8.66 -1.70
CA VAL A 73 -2.22 7.92 -2.21
C VAL A 73 -2.10 7.58 -3.68
N GLU A 74 -1.63 8.52 -4.51
CA GLU A 74 -1.46 8.32 -5.95
C GLU A 74 -0.40 7.26 -6.27
N LYS A 75 0.75 7.31 -5.58
CA LYS A 75 1.81 6.32 -5.74
C LYS A 75 1.32 4.95 -5.29
N LEU A 76 0.65 4.87 -4.14
CA LEU A 76 0.07 3.63 -3.62
C LEU A 76 -0.96 3.01 -4.56
N ALA A 77 -1.82 3.82 -5.19
CA ALA A 77 -2.76 3.37 -6.21
C ALA A 77 -2.05 2.75 -7.43
N ALA A 78 -0.94 3.35 -7.88
CA ALA A 78 -0.12 2.81 -8.95
C ALA A 78 0.56 1.50 -8.55
N VAL A 79 1.10 1.41 -7.33
CA VAL A 79 1.67 0.15 -6.80
C VAL A 79 0.61 -0.94 -6.72
N TYR A 80 -0.59 -0.63 -6.20
CA TYR A 80 -1.71 -1.58 -6.14
C TYR A 80 -2.00 -2.17 -7.52
N LYS A 81 -2.25 -1.32 -8.52
CA LYS A 81 -2.56 -1.77 -9.90
C LYS A 81 -1.43 -2.60 -10.49
N PHE A 82 -0.18 -2.21 -10.24
CA PHE A 82 0.99 -2.97 -10.69
C PHE A 82 1.05 -4.37 -10.05
N MET A 83 0.82 -4.45 -8.75
CA MET A 83 0.86 -5.70 -7.99
C MET A 83 -0.33 -6.60 -8.35
N GLU A 84 -1.53 -6.04 -8.47
CA GLU A 84 -2.75 -6.74 -8.88
C GLU A 84 -2.58 -7.37 -10.27
N ALA A 85 -2.05 -6.62 -11.25
CA ALA A 85 -1.76 -7.16 -12.58
C ALA A 85 -0.78 -8.34 -12.54
N ARG A 86 0.22 -8.29 -11.64
CA ARG A 86 1.20 -9.38 -11.45
C ARG A 86 0.57 -10.57 -10.72
N LEU A 87 -0.34 -10.33 -9.78
CA LEU A 87 -1.10 -11.37 -9.08
C LEU A 87 -1.97 -12.14 -10.06
N ASN A 88 -2.72 -11.40 -10.89
CA ASN A 88 -3.58 -11.95 -11.95
C ASN A 88 -2.80 -12.77 -12.98
N ALA A 89 -1.54 -12.41 -13.23
CA ALA A 89 -0.62 -13.18 -14.08
C ALA A 89 0.05 -14.38 -13.38
N GLY A 90 -0.26 -14.65 -12.10
CA GLY A 90 0.36 -15.72 -11.30
C GLY A 90 1.84 -15.47 -10.97
N LYS A 91 2.30 -14.21 -11.03
CA LYS A 91 3.71 -13.83 -10.86
C LYS A 91 4.06 -13.36 -9.45
N LEU A 92 3.08 -13.19 -8.57
CA LEU A 92 3.32 -12.83 -7.17
C LEU A 92 3.37 -14.07 -6.27
N LYS A 93 4.26 -14.01 -5.27
CA LYS A 93 4.37 -15.02 -4.22
C LYS A 93 4.51 -14.34 -2.86
N CYS A 94 3.63 -14.71 -1.92
CA CYS A 94 3.74 -14.31 -0.52
C CYS A 94 5.02 -14.91 0.09
N GLN A 95 5.78 -14.12 0.85
CA GLN A 95 6.79 -14.62 1.78
C GLN A 95 6.08 -14.97 3.08
N THR A 96 5.50 -16.16 3.14
CA THR A 96 4.61 -16.60 4.21
C THR A 96 5.25 -16.51 5.60
N SER A 97 6.55 -16.77 5.73
CA SER A 97 7.27 -16.67 7.01
C SER A 97 7.30 -15.26 7.61
N TRP A 98 7.08 -14.22 6.79
CA TRP A 98 7.11 -12.81 7.22
C TRP A 98 5.76 -12.13 7.09
N CYS A 99 4.73 -12.85 6.64
CA CYS A 99 3.44 -12.28 6.29
C CYS A 99 2.36 -12.75 7.26
N LEU A 100 2.07 -11.93 8.27
CA LEU A 100 0.98 -12.18 9.23
C LEU A 100 -0.37 -12.35 8.53
N ALA A 101 -0.64 -11.58 7.47
CA ALA A 101 -1.87 -11.74 6.70
C ALA A 101 -2.01 -13.15 6.11
N CYS A 102 -0.92 -13.82 5.72
CA CYS A 102 -0.95 -15.17 5.16
C CYS A 102 -1.32 -16.24 6.21
N GLU A 103 -1.35 -15.91 7.52
CA GLU A 103 -1.86 -16.79 8.57
C GLU A 103 -3.39 -16.86 8.60
N THR A 104 -4.06 -15.76 8.23
CA THR A 104 -5.53 -15.66 8.22
C THR A 104 -6.11 -15.81 6.83
N ILE A 105 -5.54 -15.10 5.85
CA ILE A 105 -6.00 -15.06 4.46
C ILE A 105 -4.78 -15.32 3.58
N PRO A 106 -4.64 -16.47 2.92
CA PRO A 106 -3.53 -16.68 2.00
C PRO A 106 -3.71 -15.85 0.73
N LEU A 107 -2.62 -15.27 0.22
CA LEU A 107 -2.63 -14.50 -1.03
C LEU A 107 -3.16 -15.34 -2.20
N ARG A 108 -4.30 -14.94 -2.77
CA ARG A 108 -4.99 -15.59 -3.90
C ARG A 108 -5.53 -14.55 -4.89
N LEU A 109 -5.98 -14.98 -6.06
CA LEU A 109 -6.66 -14.10 -7.02
C LEU A 109 -7.87 -13.42 -6.37
N GLY A 110 -8.01 -12.12 -6.57
CA GLY A 110 -9.07 -11.30 -5.96
C GLY A 110 -8.71 -10.69 -4.60
N GLU A 111 -7.62 -11.15 -3.97
CA GLU A 111 -7.11 -10.55 -2.74
C GLU A 111 -6.26 -9.31 -3.01
N ASN A 112 -6.20 -8.40 -2.04
CA ASN A 112 -5.38 -7.21 -2.11
C ASN A 112 -3.90 -7.56 -1.86
N PRO A 113 -3.00 -7.47 -2.86
CA PRO A 113 -1.60 -7.85 -2.69
C PRO A 113 -0.82 -6.91 -1.76
N LEU A 114 -1.33 -5.71 -1.47
CA LEU A 114 -0.66 -4.76 -0.57
C LEU A 114 -0.84 -5.10 0.91
N ASP A 115 -1.75 -6.01 1.26
CA ASP A 115 -1.90 -6.49 2.65
C ASP A 115 -0.88 -7.59 2.98
N HIS A 116 -0.10 -8.02 2.00
CA HIS A 116 0.85 -9.12 2.11
C HIS A 116 2.32 -8.68 2.04
N VAL A 117 3.19 -9.51 2.59
CA VAL A 117 4.63 -9.45 2.31
C VAL A 117 4.91 -10.27 1.07
N VAL A 118 5.18 -9.59 -0.05
CA VAL A 118 5.30 -10.20 -1.37
C VAL A 118 6.76 -10.20 -1.82
N LYS A 119 7.26 -11.37 -2.26
CA LYS A 119 8.59 -11.45 -2.88
C LYS A 119 8.60 -10.70 -4.19
N ILE A 120 9.60 -9.84 -4.38
CA ILE A 120 9.79 -9.11 -5.63
C ILE A 120 11.23 -9.29 -6.11
N SER A 121 11.40 -9.37 -7.43
CA SER A 121 12.72 -9.47 -8.04
C SER A 121 13.24 -8.08 -8.44
N LEU A 122 14.56 -7.91 -8.53
CA LEU A 122 15.16 -6.64 -8.99
C LEU A 122 14.59 -6.18 -10.36
N PRO A 123 14.45 -7.03 -11.40
CA PRO A 123 13.80 -6.61 -12.65
C PRO A 123 12.37 -6.08 -12.45
N THR A 124 11.61 -6.65 -11.52
CA THR A 124 10.25 -6.20 -11.22
C THR A 124 10.25 -4.87 -10.47
N ILE A 125 11.23 -4.64 -9.59
CA ILE A 125 11.46 -3.32 -8.97
C ILE A 125 11.80 -2.29 -10.06
N LEU A 126 12.67 -2.62 -11.01
CA LEU A 126 12.99 -1.70 -12.12
C LEU A 126 11.77 -1.37 -12.99
N ASP A 127 10.85 -2.32 -13.18
CA ASP A 127 9.57 -2.03 -13.85
C ASP A 127 8.67 -1.12 -13.01
N LEU A 128 8.65 -1.31 -11.69
CA LEU A 128 7.91 -0.47 -10.75
C LEU A 128 8.46 0.97 -10.71
N LEU A 129 9.79 1.14 -10.74
CA LEU A 129 10.45 2.46 -10.75
C LEU A 129 10.14 3.30 -11.99
N LYS A 130 9.60 2.71 -13.06
CA LYS A 130 9.13 3.45 -14.24
C LYS A 130 7.79 4.14 -14.02
N ILE A 131 7.04 3.74 -12.98
CA ILE A 131 5.68 4.23 -12.71
C ILE A 131 5.56 4.92 -11.35
N VAL A 132 6.45 4.64 -10.41
CA VAL A 132 6.48 5.28 -9.09
C VAL A 132 7.91 5.64 -8.72
N GLU A 133 8.05 6.82 -8.12
CA GLU A 133 9.29 7.24 -7.49
C GLU A 133 9.38 6.60 -6.10
N VAL A 134 10.55 6.04 -5.80
CA VAL A 134 10.88 5.36 -4.53
C VAL A 134 12.02 6.11 -3.87
N GLU A 135 11.86 6.47 -2.60
CA GLU A 135 12.92 7.07 -1.81
C GLU A 135 13.77 5.96 -1.17
N TRP A 136 15.05 5.89 -1.54
CA TRP A 136 15.96 4.86 -1.05
C TRP A 136 16.74 5.37 0.17
N MET A 137 16.70 4.59 1.25
CA MET A 137 17.37 4.87 2.51
C MET A 137 18.12 3.62 3.00
N TRP A 138 19.18 3.82 3.79
CA TRP A 138 19.79 2.71 4.52
C TRP A 138 18.83 2.22 5.62
N ALA A 139 18.74 0.90 5.81
CA ALA A 139 17.92 0.33 6.89
C ALA A 139 18.46 0.74 8.26
N TRP A 140 19.78 0.86 8.38
CA TRP A 140 20.50 1.36 9.55
C TRP A 140 21.48 2.44 9.09
N PRO A 141 21.08 3.72 9.06
CA PRO A 141 21.91 4.79 8.51
C PRO A 141 23.20 5.04 9.31
N ASP A 142 23.21 4.67 10.58
CA ASP A 142 24.35 4.87 11.49
C ASP A 142 25.28 3.66 11.58
N ASP A 143 25.03 2.58 10.83
CA ASP A 143 25.90 1.40 10.87
C ASP A 143 27.20 1.59 10.04
N GLU A 144 28.26 0.85 10.38
CA GLU A 144 29.55 0.95 9.68
C GLU A 144 29.42 0.65 8.18
N TRP A 145 28.42 -0.14 7.78
CA TRP A 145 28.18 -0.51 6.40
C TRP A 145 27.64 0.68 5.58
N ALA A 146 26.61 1.35 6.06
CA ALA A 146 25.99 2.53 5.48
C ALA A 146 27.01 3.69 5.41
N LEU A 147 27.78 3.89 6.49
CA LEU A 147 28.82 4.91 6.54
C LEU A 147 29.96 4.66 5.53
N SER A 148 30.26 3.40 5.22
CA SER A 148 31.33 3.03 4.27
C SER A 148 30.88 2.97 2.80
N HIS A 149 29.57 2.92 2.52
CA HIS A 149 29.04 2.72 1.16
C HIS A 149 28.32 3.95 0.59
N GLY A 150 28.45 5.11 1.22
CA GLY A 150 27.92 6.38 0.71
C GLY A 150 26.39 6.46 0.79
N LYS A 151 25.73 6.99 -0.24
CA LYS A 151 24.28 7.17 -0.23
C LYS A 151 23.56 5.92 -0.74
N ALA A 152 22.45 5.55 -0.09
CA ALA A 152 21.65 4.38 -0.47
C ALA A 152 21.16 4.37 -1.94
N PRO A 153 20.73 5.50 -2.55
CA PRO A 153 20.38 5.53 -3.97
C PRO A 153 21.55 5.14 -4.89
N ASP A 154 22.76 5.61 -4.59
CA ASP A 154 23.96 5.31 -5.38
C ASP A 154 24.29 3.82 -5.28
N HIS A 155 24.22 3.24 -4.08
CA HIS A 155 24.44 1.81 -3.89
C HIS A 155 23.34 0.93 -4.53
N PHE A 156 22.09 1.40 -4.55
CA PHE A 156 21.03 0.73 -5.31
C PHE A 156 21.36 0.70 -6.81
N GLN A 157 21.87 1.80 -7.35
CA GLN A 157 22.31 1.87 -8.74
C GLN A 157 23.46 0.89 -9.02
N GLU A 158 24.45 0.76 -8.12
CA GLU A 158 25.52 -0.24 -8.24
C GLU A 158 24.97 -1.68 -8.31
N LEU A 159 23.94 -2.00 -7.52
CA LEU A 159 23.29 -3.32 -7.55
C LEU A 159 22.67 -3.63 -8.90
N VAL A 160 22.06 -2.62 -9.53
CA VAL A 160 21.47 -2.71 -10.87
C VAL A 160 22.54 -2.96 -11.90
N GLU A 161 23.62 -2.17 -11.88
CA GLU A 161 24.72 -2.25 -12.85
C GLU A 161 25.44 -3.58 -12.80
N ARG A 162 25.70 -4.09 -11.59
CA ARG A 162 26.35 -5.40 -11.40
C ARG A 162 25.40 -6.59 -11.56
N LYS A 163 24.15 -6.36 -11.96
CA LYS A 163 23.10 -7.39 -12.18
C LYS A 163 22.92 -8.31 -10.98
N SER A 164 22.97 -7.74 -9.78
CA SER A 164 22.79 -8.51 -8.55
C SER A 164 21.40 -9.12 -8.47
N ARG A 165 21.29 -10.23 -7.72
CA ARG A 165 20.01 -10.91 -7.45
C ARG A 165 19.68 -10.92 -5.95
N PRO A 166 19.61 -9.75 -5.30
CA PRO A 166 19.21 -9.69 -3.91
C PRO A 166 17.76 -10.16 -3.72
N ASN A 167 17.48 -10.69 -2.54
CA ASN A 167 16.11 -11.01 -2.15
C ASN A 167 15.42 -9.73 -1.68
N PHE A 168 14.38 -9.31 -2.38
CA PHE A 168 13.55 -8.19 -1.97
C PHE A 168 12.14 -8.65 -1.63
N VAL A 169 11.52 -7.89 -0.74
CA VAL A 169 10.07 -7.98 -0.48
C VAL A 169 9.43 -6.61 -0.57
N ILE A 170 8.18 -6.57 -1.03
CA ILE A 170 7.27 -5.45 -0.85
C ILE A 170 6.38 -5.78 0.34
N ARG A 171 6.17 -4.82 1.24
CA ARG A 171 5.24 -4.96 2.35
C ARG A 171 4.60 -3.65 2.75
N PRO A 172 3.41 -3.69 3.37
CA PRO A 172 2.88 -2.53 4.09
C PRO A 172 3.77 -2.25 5.31
N VAL A 173 3.96 -0.96 5.60
CA VAL A 173 4.70 -0.46 6.76
C VAL A 173 3.94 0.65 7.47
N ASP A 174 3.88 0.53 8.79
CA ASP A 174 3.43 1.61 9.67
C ASP A 174 4.60 2.56 9.90
N ILE A 175 4.62 3.68 9.17
CA ILE A 175 5.49 4.78 9.54
C ILE A 175 4.68 5.66 10.49
N PRO A 176 5.07 5.79 11.77
CA PRO A 176 4.48 6.80 12.63
C PRO A 176 4.78 8.15 11.99
N ASN A 177 3.75 8.82 11.48
CA ASN A 177 3.87 10.12 10.85
C ASN A 177 4.55 11.09 11.84
N PRO A 178 5.81 11.53 11.62
CA PRO A 178 6.51 12.34 12.61
C PRO A 178 5.98 13.78 12.70
N LYS A 179 4.90 14.12 11.99
CA LYS A 179 4.35 15.48 11.91
C LYS A 179 2.96 15.66 12.55
N VAL A 180 2.53 14.76 13.42
CA VAL A 180 1.34 15.00 14.27
C VAL A 180 1.75 14.84 15.73
N GLY A 181 2.32 15.90 16.31
CA GLY A 181 2.66 15.91 17.73
C GLY A 181 3.89 16.74 18.11
N GLN A 182 3.96 18.00 17.68
CA GLN A 182 4.65 19.04 18.44
C GLN A 182 3.77 20.29 18.41
N ASN A 183 2.82 20.33 19.34
CA ASN A 183 2.27 21.59 19.86
C ASN A 183 3.19 22.08 20.98
#